data_AF-A0A8I3MY74-F1
#
_entry.id   AF-A0A8I3MY74-F1
#
_cell.length_a   1.000
_cell.length_b   1.000
_cell.length_c   1.000
_cell.angle_alpha   90.00
_cell.angle_beta   90.00
_cell.angle_gamma   90.00
#
_symmetry.space_group_name_H-M   'P 1'
#
loop_
_entity.id
_entity.type
_entity.pdbx_description
1 polymer ?
#
loop_
_entity_poly.entity_id
_entity_poly.type
_entity_poly.pdbx_seq_one_letter_code
_entity_poly.pdbx_strand_id
1 'polypeptide(L)'
;MKILDVGCGGGLLTEPGGSLFITTINKTQLSYALGIVFAEQIAGIVPKGTHTWEKFISPEKLESILESNGLSVQTVTGMLYNPLSGYWHWSENTSLNYAAHAVKSKAQEHPVPAEFVFKGETEELRDKDSTNPGVQEELKK
;
A
#
# COMPACT_ATOMS: atom_id res chain seq x y z
N MET A 1 -3.56 24.56 -0.82
CA MET A 1 -2.69 24.00 0.24
C MET A 1 -2.47 22.53 -0.09
N LYS A 2 -1.21 22.11 -0.25
CA LYS A 2 -0.82 20.79 -0.75
C LYS A 2 -1.31 19.69 0.20
N ILE A 3 -2.12 18.79 -0.33
CA ILE A 3 -2.37 17.46 0.22
C ILE A 3 -1.00 16.83 0.50
N LEU A 4 -0.75 16.42 1.74
CA LEU A 4 0.51 15.80 2.12
C LEU A 4 0.59 14.42 1.47
N ASP A 5 1.33 14.41 0.37
CA ASP A 5 2.27 13.39 -0.06
C ASP A 5 2.40 12.22 0.91
N VAL A 6 1.91 11.04 0.50
CA VAL A 6 2.62 9.80 0.84
C VAL A 6 4.01 10.01 0.23
N GLY A 7 4.94 10.47 1.05
CA GLY A 7 6.34 10.70 0.67
C GLY A 7 6.96 9.42 0.18
N CYS A 8 6.79 9.14 -1.11
CA CYS A 8 7.40 8.03 -1.82
C CYS A 8 8.85 8.41 -2.15
N GLY A 9 9.66 8.67 -1.11
CA GLY A 9 11.09 8.45 -1.23
C GLY A 9 11.28 6.94 -1.21
N GLY A 10 11.18 6.28 -2.37
CA GLY A 10 11.17 4.82 -2.48
C GLY A 10 12.36 4.10 -1.83
N GLY A 11 13.44 4.82 -1.50
CA GLY A 11 14.57 4.29 -0.72
C GLY A 11 14.43 4.39 0.81
N LEU A 12 13.64 5.33 1.34
CA LEU A 12 13.56 5.53 2.79
C LEU A 12 12.69 4.45 3.48
N LEU A 13 11.60 4.01 2.85
CA LEU A 13 10.72 2.96 3.43
C LEU A 13 11.29 1.54 3.27
N THR A 14 12.27 1.36 2.39
CA THR A 14 12.95 0.08 2.18
C THR A 14 14.05 -0.15 3.21
N GLU A 15 14.61 0.93 3.77
CA GLU A 15 15.67 0.83 4.76
C GLU A 15 15.11 0.76 6.19
N PRO A 16 15.67 -0.11 7.05
CA PRO A 16 15.35 -0.08 8.46
C PRO A 16 15.57 1.29 9.10
N GLY A 17 14.59 1.75 9.88
CA GLY A 17 14.58 3.10 10.47
C GLY A 17 13.91 4.17 9.60
N GLY A 18 13.46 3.82 8.39
CA GLY A 18 12.65 4.68 7.54
C GLY A 18 11.36 5.14 8.20
N SER A 19 11.02 6.43 8.12
CA SER A 19 9.77 6.97 8.65
C SER A 19 8.67 7.05 7.58
N LEU A 20 7.46 6.66 7.97
CA LEU A 20 6.21 6.78 7.21
C LEU A 20 5.27 7.71 7.95
N PHE A 21 4.74 8.72 7.26
CA PHE A 21 3.69 9.60 7.77
C PHE A 21 2.44 9.43 6.92
N ILE A 22 1.28 9.26 7.57
CA ILE A 22 -0.01 9.05 6.92
C ILE A 22 -1.01 10.04 7.52
N THR A 23 -1.79 10.73 6.69
CA THR A 23 -2.95 11.51 7.13
C THR A 23 -4.21 10.97 6.47
N THR A 24 -5.26 10.72 7.25
CA THR A 24 -6.50 10.14 6.71
C THR A 24 -7.72 10.49 7.55
N ILE A 25 -8.91 10.18 7.01
CA ILE A 25 -10.20 10.34 7.69
C ILE A 25 -10.54 9.04 8.41
N ASN A 26 -10.87 9.14 9.70
CA ASN A 26 -11.28 8.01 10.53
C ASN A 26 -12.62 7.45 10.05
N LYS A 27 -12.82 6.14 10.18
CA LYS A 27 -14.10 5.48 9.91
C LYS A 27 -15.01 5.53 11.14
N THR A 28 -15.54 6.71 11.46
CA THR A 28 -16.54 6.90 12.53
C THR A 28 -17.86 7.45 11.99
N GLN A 29 -18.95 7.25 12.73
CA GLN A 29 -20.23 7.86 12.35
C GLN A 29 -20.16 9.40 12.33
N LEU A 30 -19.28 9.98 13.16
CA LEU A 30 -19.06 11.42 13.21
C LEU A 30 -18.37 11.94 11.95
N SER A 31 -17.35 11.25 11.45
CA SER A 31 -16.66 11.63 10.21
C SER A 31 -17.53 11.43 8.98
N TYR A 32 -18.41 10.42 8.97
CA TYR A 32 -19.44 10.29 7.94
C TYR A 32 -20.38 11.49 7.94
N ALA A 33 -20.94 11.84 9.10
CA ALA A 33 -21.90 12.93 9.23
C ALA A 33 -21.28 14.28 8.89
N LEU A 34 -20.08 14.59 9.38
CA LEU A 34 -19.45 15.89 9.16
C LEU A 34 -18.69 15.97 7.84
N GLY A 35 -17.94 14.92 7.48
CA GLY A 35 -17.08 14.91 6.30
C GLY A 35 -17.83 14.67 4.99
N ILE A 36 -18.89 13.86 5.01
CA ILE A 36 -19.66 13.55 3.78
C ILE A 36 -20.96 14.34 3.77
N VAL A 37 -21.84 14.12 4.76
CA VAL A 37 -23.18 14.71 4.74
C VAL A 37 -23.12 16.23 4.87
N PHE A 38 -22.45 16.73 5.91
CA PHE A 38 -22.38 18.17 6.13
C PHE A 38 -21.52 18.87 5.08
N ALA A 39 -20.29 18.43 4.86
CA ALA A 39 -19.36 19.14 3.97
C ALA A 39 -19.75 19.10 2.49
N GLU A 40 -20.27 17.97 1.97
CA GLU A 40 -20.59 17.84 0.55
C GLU A 40 -22.04 18.17 0.21
N GLN A 41 -22.99 17.74 1.04
CA GLN A 41 -24.41 17.82 0.69
C GLN A 41 -25.08 19.08 1.24
N ILE A 42 -24.66 19.55 2.42
CA ILE A 42 -25.30 20.69 3.10
C ILE A 42 -24.51 21.98 2.87
N ALA A 43 -23.22 22.00 3.24
CA ALA A 43 -22.40 23.20 3.25
C ALA A 43 -21.74 23.50 1.89
N GLY A 44 -21.64 22.51 1.00
CA GLY A 44 -21.04 22.69 -0.34
C GLY A 44 -19.57 23.10 -0.30
N ILE A 45 -18.84 22.73 0.76
CA ILE A 45 -17.42 23.07 0.93
C ILE A 45 -16.56 22.33 -0.10
N VAL A 46 -16.98 21.12 -0.47
CA VAL A 46 -16.31 20.24 -1.42
C VAL A 46 -17.33 19.64 -2.40
N PRO A 47 -16.92 19.26 -3.63
CA PRO A 47 -17.80 18.61 -4.59
C PRO A 47 -18.41 17.31 -4.05
N LYS A 48 -19.61 16.97 -4.50
CA LYS A 48 -20.26 15.70 -4.15
C LYS A 48 -19.43 14.51 -4.62
N GLY A 49 -19.29 13.50 -3.77
CA GLY A 49 -18.50 12.30 -4.05
C GLY A 49 -17.01 12.47 -3.80
N THR A 50 -16.57 13.57 -3.17
CA THR A 50 -15.17 13.76 -2.79
C THR A 50 -14.73 12.71 -1.78
N HIS A 51 -15.62 12.36 -0.84
CA HIS A 51 -15.37 11.36 0.18
C HIS A 51 -16.19 10.11 -0.07
N THR A 52 -15.49 8.97 -0.11
CA THR A 52 -16.11 7.64 -0.20
C THR A 52 -15.97 6.96 1.16
N TRP A 53 -17.08 6.71 1.84
CA TRP A 53 -17.10 6.17 3.20
C TRP A 53 -16.35 4.83 3.33
N GLU A 54 -16.43 3.98 2.31
CA GLU A 54 -15.80 2.66 2.29
C GLU A 54 -14.28 2.74 2.39
N LYS A 55 -13.69 3.84 1.90
CA LYS A 55 -12.25 4.10 1.90
C LYS A 55 -11.74 4.65 3.23
N PHE A 56 -12.62 5.03 4.15
CA PHE A 56 -12.21 5.50 5.46
C PHE A 56 -11.67 4.31 6.26
N ILE A 57 -10.66 4.58 7.09
CA ILE A 57 -9.95 3.55 7.86
C ILE A 57 -9.77 4.02 9.30
N SER A 58 -10.14 3.16 10.26
CA SER A 58 -9.95 3.47 11.68
C SER A 58 -8.47 3.41 12.06
N PRO A 59 -8.02 4.16 13.08
CA PRO A 59 -6.66 4.12 13.58
C PRO A 59 -6.18 2.70 13.88
N GLU A 60 -7.00 1.91 14.55
CA GLU A 60 -6.65 0.55 14.98
C GLU A 60 -6.45 -0.37 13.76
N LYS A 61 -7.26 -0.18 12.72
CA LYS A 61 -7.12 -0.94 11.47
C LYS A 61 -5.86 -0.51 10.71
N LEU A 62 -5.55 0.78 10.69
CA LEU A 62 -4.34 1.29 10.07
C LEU A 62 -3.10 0.75 10.80
N GLU A 63 -3.09 0.82 12.12
CA GLU A 63 -2.02 0.29 12.97
C GLU A 63 -1.76 -1.19 12.68
N SER A 64 -2.82 -2.01 12.69
CA SER A 64 -2.73 -3.44 12.36
C SER A 64 -2.13 -3.70 10.97
N ILE A 65 -2.49 -2.89 9.96
CA ILE A 65 -1.90 -2.99 8.62
C ILE A 65 -0.42 -2.61 8.64
N LEU A 66 -0.04 -1.54 9.34
CA LEU A 66 1.35 -1.09 9.41
C LEU A 66 2.24 -2.12 10.12
N GLU A 67 1.78 -2.62 11.26
CA GLU A 67 2.49 -3.62 12.07
C GLU A 67 2.67 -4.95 11.32
N SER A 68 1.62 -5.43 10.64
CA SER A 68 1.71 -6.64 9.81
C SER A 68 2.66 -6.50 8.61
N ASN A 69 3.03 -5.28 8.22
CA ASN A 69 4.01 -4.99 7.18
C ASN A 69 5.41 -4.64 7.75
N GLY A 70 5.62 -4.89 9.04
CA GLY A 70 6.91 -4.66 9.72
C GLY A 70 7.22 -3.17 9.96
N LEU A 71 6.21 -2.32 10.08
CA LEU A 71 6.36 -0.96 10.58
C LEU A 71 5.88 -0.87 12.02
N SER A 72 6.67 -0.23 12.88
CA SER A 72 6.27 0.08 14.26
C SER A 72 5.62 1.46 14.30
N VAL A 73 4.34 1.51 14.67
CA VAL A 73 3.62 2.78 14.84
C VAL A 73 4.13 3.48 16.10
N GLN A 74 4.54 4.73 15.95
CA GLN A 74 5.10 5.55 17.04
C GLN A 74 4.07 6.51 17.60
N THR A 75 3.22 7.08 16.74
CA THR A 75 2.27 8.11 17.16
C THR A 75 1.06 8.12 16.25
N VAL A 76 -0.11 8.32 16.85
CA VAL A 76 -1.35 8.68 16.18
C VAL A 76 -1.90 9.94 16.84
N THR A 77 -2.27 10.95 16.05
CA THR A 77 -2.77 12.24 16.56
C THR A 77 -3.90 12.75 15.69
N GLY A 78 -4.93 13.28 16.33
CA GLY A 78 -6.09 13.87 15.66
C GLY A 78 -5.76 15.16 14.91
N MET A 79 -6.56 15.44 13.88
CA MET A 79 -6.52 16.67 13.12
C MET A 79 -7.92 17.22 12.89
N LEU A 80 -8.08 18.52 13.08
CA LEU A 80 -9.35 19.22 12.89
C LEU A 80 -9.18 20.33 11.87
N TYR A 81 -10.09 20.36 10.90
CA TYR A 81 -10.18 21.43 9.91
C TYR A 81 -11.18 22.49 10.37
N ASN A 82 -10.76 23.75 10.39
CA ASN A 82 -11.66 24.87 10.62
C ASN A 82 -12.06 25.50 9.28
N PRO A 83 -13.32 25.36 8.83
CA PRO A 83 -13.77 25.89 7.54
C PRO A 83 -13.87 27.42 7.52
N LEU A 84 -14.02 28.08 8.68
CA LEU A 84 -14.11 29.54 8.76
C LEU A 84 -12.75 30.20 8.56
N SER A 85 -11.70 29.61 9.14
CA SER A 85 -10.34 30.14 9.02
C SER A 85 -9.52 29.49 7.90
N GLY A 86 -9.94 28.32 7.41
CA GLY A 86 -9.22 27.53 6.40
C GLY A 86 -7.98 26.80 6.94
N TYR A 87 -7.77 26.78 8.26
CA TYR A 87 -6.58 26.19 8.89
C TYR A 87 -6.86 24.85 9.56
N TRP A 88 -5.84 24.00 9.54
CA TRP A 88 -5.80 22.72 10.25
C TRP A 88 -5.14 22.88 11.62
N HIS A 89 -5.67 22.17 12.62
CA HIS A 89 -5.14 22.14 13.97
C HIS A 89 -4.91 20.70 14.41
N TRP A 90 -3.83 20.48 15.16
CA TRP A 90 -3.61 19.24 15.89
C TRP A 90 -4.60 19.12 17.04
N SER A 91 -5.05 17.90 17.29
CA SER A 91 -6.04 17.58 18.32
C SER A 91 -5.74 16.21 18.90
N GLU A 92 -6.13 15.99 20.15
CA GLU A 92 -6.12 14.65 20.75
C GLU A 92 -7.27 13.79 20.22
N ASN A 93 -8.28 14.41 19.58
CA ASN A 93 -9.45 13.71 19.08
C ASN A 93 -9.24 13.15 17.67
N THR A 94 -9.16 11.82 17.57
CA THR A 94 -9.00 11.08 16.30
C THR A 94 -10.31 10.76 15.59
N SER A 95 -11.47 11.17 16.12
CA SER A 95 -12.80 10.77 15.60
C SER A 95 -13.10 11.29 14.20
N LEU A 96 -12.40 12.33 13.74
CA LEU A 96 -12.58 12.94 12.42
C LEU A 96 -11.42 12.62 11.48
N ASN A 97 -10.34 13.39 11.57
CA ASN A 97 -9.12 13.14 10.80
C ASN A 97 -8.01 12.84 11.79
N TYR A 98 -7.00 12.12 11.34
CA TYR A 98 -5.82 11.85 12.13
C TYR A 98 -4.58 11.73 11.24
N ALA A 99 -3.42 11.89 11.86
CA ALA A 99 -2.12 11.58 11.32
C ALA A 99 -1.51 10.42 12.10
N ALA A 100 -0.79 9.54 11.42
CA ALA A 100 -0.01 8.47 12.00
C ALA A 100 1.46 8.58 11.56
N HIS A 101 2.38 8.30 12.47
CA HIS A 101 3.81 8.15 12.22
C HIS A 101 4.21 6.72 12.56
N ALA A 102 4.87 6.06 11.61
CA ALA A 102 5.41 4.72 11.79
C ALA A 102 6.84 4.65 11.28
N VAL A 103 7.62 3.72 11.82
CA VAL A 103 9.03 3.52 11.46
C VAL A 103 9.25 2.08 11.03
N LYS A 104 9.98 1.85 9.92
CA LYS A 104 10.34 0.51 9.46
C LYS A 104 11.22 -0.18 10.50
N SER A 105 10.74 -1.31 11.03
CA SER A 105 11.47 -2.07 12.05
C SER A 105 12.74 -2.71 11.45
N LYS A 106 13.78 -2.88 12.27
CA LYS A 106 15.08 -3.48 11.89
C LYS A 106 15.06 -4.98 11.56
N ALA A 107 13.90 -5.62 11.54
CA ALA A 107 13.79 -7.03 11.20
C ALA A 107 12.41 -7.32 10.59
N GLN A 108 12.41 -7.67 9.31
CA GLN A 108 11.76 -8.86 8.76
C GLN A 108 12.36 -9.12 7.37
N GLU A 109 13.32 -10.04 7.28
CA GLU A 109 13.46 -10.83 6.05
C GLU A 109 12.17 -11.63 5.94
N HIS A 110 11.32 -11.33 4.96
CA HIS A 110 10.24 -12.24 4.63
C HIS A 110 10.89 -13.54 4.14
N PRO A 111 10.65 -14.71 4.77
CA PRO A 111 10.89 -15.96 4.07
C PRO A 111 9.88 -15.96 2.93
N VAL A 112 10.37 -15.72 1.71
CA VAL A 112 9.58 -15.95 0.50
C VAL A 112 9.10 -17.41 0.60
N PRO A 113 7.79 -17.70 0.63
CA PRO A 113 7.35 -19.07 0.51
C PRO A 113 7.90 -19.57 -0.82
N ALA A 114 8.66 -20.67 -0.78
CA ALA A 114 9.24 -21.31 -1.94
C ALA A 114 8.16 -21.99 -2.79
N GLU A 115 7.15 -21.24 -3.25
CA GLU A 115 6.00 -21.73 -4.01
C GLU A 115 5.51 -20.68 -5.01
N PHE A 116 6.42 -20.03 -5.72
CA PHE A 116 6.13 -19.46 -7.05
C PHE A 116 7.33 -19.71 -7.95
N VAL A 117 7.67 -20.99 -8.12
CA VAL A 117 8.44 -21.44 -9.28
C VAL A 117 7.54 -21.17 -10.49
N PHE A 118 7.83 -20.09 -11.20
CA PHE A 118 7.32 -19.85 -12.54
C PHE A 118 7.64 -21.08 -13.39
N LYS A 119 6.63 -21.92 -13.64
CA LYS A 119 6.71 -22.94 -14.68
C LYS A 119 6.52 -22.23 -16.02
N GLY A 120 7.61 -21.65 -16.50
CA GLY A 120 7.71 -21.03 -17.80
C GLY A 120 8.96 -21.54 -18.49
N GLU A 121 8.83 -22.66 -19.21
CA GLU A 121 9.64 -22.89 -20.40
C GLU A 121 8.75 -23.57 -21.43
N THR A 122 8.37 -22.75 -22.40
CA THR A 122 7.84 -23.10 -23.71
C THR A 122 8.84 -23.96 -24.46
N GLU A 123 8.33 -25.08 -24.97
CA GLU A 123 8.68 -25.75 -26.23
C GLU A 123 10.05 -25.40 -26.86
N GLU A 124 10.99 -26.34 -26.79
CA GLU A 124 11.98 -26.50 -27.86
C GLU A 124 11.88 -27.93 -28.43
N LEU A 125 11.83 -27.96 -29.75
CA LEU A 125 11.53 -29.08 -30.63
C LEU A 125 12.40 -30.31 -30.34
N ARG A 126 11.76 -31.45 -30.08
CA ARG A 126 12.40 -32.76 -30.19
C ARG A 126 12.12 -33.34 -31.57
N ASP A 127 12.99 -32.95 -32.50
CA ASP A 127 13.18 -33.66 -33.75
C ASP A 127 13.62 -35.10 -33.40
N LYS A 128 12.78 -36.07 -33.71
CA LYS A 128 13.10 -37.50 -33.62
C LYS A 128 13.08 -38.04 -35.03
N ASP A 129 14.23 -37.99 -35.69
CA ASP A 129 14.49 -38.83 -36.84
C ASP A 129 15.74 -39.68 -36.59
N SER A 130 15.47 -40.99 -36.48
CA SER A 130 16.21 -42.14 -37.01
C SER A 130 17.73 -42.30 -36.79
N THR A 131 18.08 -43.42 -36.13
CA THR A 131 18.88 -44.56 -36.65
C THR A 131 20.03 -44.20 -37.62
N ASN A 132 21.32 -44.51 -37.46
CA ASN A 132 22.07 -45.70 -36.98
C ASN A 132 23.59 -45.33 -37.00
N PRO A 133 24.52 -46.10 -36.39
CA PRO A 133 25.95 -45.84 -36.47
C PRO A 133 26.57 -46.48 -37.74
N GLY A 134 27.79 -46.04 -38.09
CA GLY A 134 28.72 -46.86 -38.87
C GLY A 134 29.12 -46.28 -40.22
N VAL A 135 30.30 -45.69 -40.24
CA VAL A 135 31.14 -45.51 -41.43
C VAL A 135 31.67 -46.88 -41.85
N GLN A 136 31.60 -47.23 -43.14
CA GLN A 136 32.72 -47.70 -43.98
C GLN A 136 32.23 -48.36 -45.28
N GLU A 137 33.07 -48.17 -46.28
CA GLU A 137 32.93 -48.36 -47.72
C GLU A 137 33.11 -49.82 -48.24
N GLU A 138 32.75 -49.98 -49.52
CA GLU A 138 33.44 -50.74 -50.59
C GLU A 138 33.13 -52.24 -50.87
N LEU A 139 33.11 -52.50 -52.20
CA LEU A 139 33.30 -53.76 -52.98
C LEU A 139 32.10 -54.60 -53.49
N LYS A 140 31.74 -54.30 -54.76
CA LYS A 140 31.87 -55.19 -55.95
C LYS A 140 30.96 -56.42 -56.09
N LYS A 141 29.92 -56.33 -56.96
CA LYS A 141 29.73 -57.10 -58.21
C LYS A 141 28.39 -56.80 -58.88
#